data_AF-A0A2K6TX97-F1
#
_entry.id   AF-A0A2K6TX97-F1
#
_cell.length_a   1.000
_cell.length_b   1.000
_cell.length_c   1.000
_cell.angle_alpha   90.00
_cell.angle_beta   90.00
_cell.angle_gamma   90.00
#
_symmetry.space_group_name_H-M   'P 1'
#
loop_
_entity.id
_entity.type
_entity.pdbx_description
1 polymer ?
#
loop_
_entity_poly.entity_id
_entity_poly.type
_entity_poly.pdbx_seq_one_letter_code
_entity_poly.pdbx_strand_id
1 'polypeptide(L)' 'MAPSRNGMILKPHFHKDWQRRVATWFNQPARKIRRRWPGPSAFLWIRGGGISPPSPCRPTCSG' A
#
# COMPACT_ATOMS: atom_id res chain seq x y z
N MET A 1 29.13 19.85 7.64
CA MET A 1 28.48 20.58 8.75
C MET A 1 29.10 20.08 10.04
N ALA A 2 29.65 20.99 10.86
CA ALA A 2 30.14 20.65 12.19
C ALA A 2 29.01 20.83 13.22
N PRO A 3 28.89 19.97 14.24
CA PRO A 3 27.92 20.18 15.31
C PRO A 3 28.19 21.51 16.02
N SER A 4 27.18 22.37 16.13
CA SER A 4 27.33 23.72 16.70
C SER A 4 27.11 23.78 18.21
N ARG A 5 26.34 22.85 18.79
CA ARG A 5 25.97 22.74 20.22
C ARG A 5 25.69 21.29 20.62
N ASN A 6 25.33 21.06 21.88
CA ASN A 6 24.92 19.77 22.44
C ASN A 6 23.55 19.28 21.91
N GLY A 7 23.47 19.03 20.61
CA GLY A 7 22.34 18.39 19.95
C GLY A 7 22.60 16.91 19.73
N MET A 8 21.53 16.14 19.50
CA MET A 8 21.67 14.72 19.16
C MET A 8 22.48 14.55 17.87
N ILE A 9 23.45 13.64 17.90
CA ILE A 9 24.19 13.25 16.69
C ILE A 9 23.31 12.23 15.94
N LEU A 10 22.67 12.68 14.86
CA LEU A 10 21.91 11.79 14.00
C LEU A 10 22.86 10.94 13.16
N LYS A 11 22.48 9.68 12.88
CA LYS A 11 23.12 8.81 11.87
C LYS A 11 22.20 8.75 10.64
N PRO A 12 22.07 9.82 9.85
CA PRO A 12 21.20 9.80 8.68
C PRO A 12 21.68 8.75 7.68
N HIS A 13 20.81 7.84 7.28
CA HIS A 13 21.11 6.79 6.31
C HIS A 13 20.94 7.27 4.86
N PHE A 14 21.46 8.48 4.55
CA PHE A 14 21.38 9.10 3.23
C PHE A 14 22.67 8.93 2.40
N HIS A 15 23.49 7.92 2.70
CA HIS A 15 24.79 7.67 2.04
C HIS A 15 24.68 7.07 0.63
N LYS A 16 23.52 6.54 0.25
CA LYS A 16 23.26 5.95 -1.08
C LYS A 16 22.42 6.93 -1.91
N ASP A 17 22.30 6.67 -3.22
CA ASP A 17 21.40 7.38 -4.15
C ASP A 17 19.92 7.20 -3.78
N TRP A 18 19.49 7.81 -2.68
CA TRP A 18 18.15 7.69 -2.12
C TRP A 18 17.13 8.50 -2.93
N GLN A 19 17.54 9.63 -3.50
CA GLN A 19 16.68 10.51 -4.30
C GLN A 19 16.03 9.77 -5.48
N ARG A 20 16.78 8.87 -6.12
CA ARG A 20 16.28 8.01 -7.21
C ARG A 20 15.23 6.98 -6.77
N ARG A 21 15.11 6.73 -5.46
CA ARG A 21 14.24 5.69 -4.87
C ARG A 21 13.16 6.28 -3.96
N VAL A 22 12.88 7.58 -4.07
CA VAL A 22 11.79 8.22 -3.32
C VAL A 22 10.47 7.77 -3.91
N ALA A 23 9.75 6.91 -3.19
CA ALA A 23 8.38 6.56 -3.53
C ALA A 23 7.42 7.65 -3.02
N THR A 24 6.70 8.29 -3.93
CA THR A 24 5.64 9.25 -3.60
C THR A 24 4.26 8.59 -3.69
N TRP A 25 3.28 9.19 -3.04
CA TRP A 25 1.93 8.63 -2.90
C TRP A 25 0.86 9.49 -3.59
N PHE A 26 1.22 10.29 -4.60
CA PHE A 26 0.27 11.14 -5.35
C PHE A 26 -0.82 10.32 -6.06
N ASN A 27 -0.52 9.09 -6.43
CA ASN A 27 -1.45 8.17 -7.06
C ASN A 27 -2.36 7.41 -6.06
N GLN A 28 -2.26 7.68 -4.76
CA GLN A 28 -3.08 7.05 -3.72
C GLN A 28 -4.60 7.17 -3.96
N PRO A 29 -5.18 8.35 -4.29
CA PRO A 29 -6.62 8.44 -4.58
C PRO A 29 -7.03 7.61 -5.80
N ALA A 30 -6.23 7.62 -6.87
CA ALA A 30 -6.46 6.79 -8.05
C ALA A 30 -6.37 5.29 -7.72
N ARG A 31 -5.39 4.86 -6.90
CA ARG A 31 -5.28 3.48 -6.41
C ARG A 31 -6.48 3.08 -5.55
N LYS A 32 -7.00 3.99 -4.72
CA LYS A 32 -8.21 3.75 -3.91
C LYS A 32 -9.43 3.49 -4.79
N ILE A 33 -9.64 4.31 -5.82
CA ILE A 33 -10.74 4.13 -6.79
C ILE A 33 -10.58 2.78 -7.52
N ARG A 34 -9.37 2.45 -7.99
CA ARG A 34 -9.09 1.18 -8.68
C ARG A 34 -9.31 -0.06 -7.81
N ARG A 35 -9.07 0.01 -6.50
CA ARG A 35 -9.34 -1.11 -5.57
C ARG A 35 -10.82 -1.24 -5.25
N ARG A 36 -11.55 -0.12 -5.21
CA ARG A 36 -12.98 -0.10 -4.89
C ARG A 36 -13.81 -0.56 -6.08
N TRP A 37 -13.39 -0.24 -7.30
CA TRP A 37 -14.08 -0.71 -8.49
C TRP A 37 -13.75 -2.20 -8.68
N PRO A 38 -14.74 -3.10 -8.57
CA PRO A 38 -14.54 -4.47 -8.99
C PRO A 38 -14.26 -4.40 -10.48
N GLY A 39 -13.10 -4.87 -10.93
CA GLY A 39 -12.79 -4.89 -12.36
C GLY A 39 -13.87 -5.65 -13.15
N PRO A 40 -13.81 -5.62 -14.48
CA PRO A 40 -14.80 -6.27 -15.36
C PRO A 40 -15.10 -7.71 -14.94
N SER A 41 -14.10 -8.45 -14.45
CA SER A 41 -14.20 -9.83 -13.98
C SER A 41 -15.19 -10.04 -12.82
N ALA A 42 -15.19 -9.17 -11.81
CA ALA A 42 -16.13 -9.28 -10.70
C ALA A 42 -17.55 -8.85 -11.11
N PHE A 43 -17.67 -7.89 -12.05
CA PHE A 43 -18.96 -7.48 -12.61
C PHE A 43 -19.57 -8.55 -13.54
N LEU A 44 -18.74 -9.21 -14.36
CA LEU A 44 -19.10 -10.35 -15.21
C LEU A 44 -19.57 -11.55 -14.36
N TRP A 45 -18.93 -11.80 -13.23
CA TRP A 45 -19.32 -12.88 -12.31
C TRP A 45 -20.68 -12.63 -11.64
N ILE A 46 -20.97 -11.38 -11.25
CA ILE A 46 -22.29 -10.99 -10.73
C ILE A 46 -23.38 -11.10 -11.81
N ARG A 47 -23.11 -10.63 -13.05
CA ARG A 47 -24.07 -10.71 -14.17
C ARG A 47 -24.29 -12.14 -14.67
N GLY A 48 -23.33 -13.03 -14.47
CA GLY A 48 -23.43 -14.46 -14.79
C GLY A 48 -24.17 -15.30 -13.75
N GLY A 49 -24.76 -14.69 -12.71
CA GLY A 49 -25.50 -15.41 -11.67
C GLY A 49 -24.62 -16.05 -10.59
N GLY A 50 -23.38 -15.57 -10.41
CA GLY A 50 -22.53 -15.97 -9.28
C GLY A 50 -23.07 -15.46 -7.94
N ILE A 51 -23.79 -16.32 -7.22
CA ILE A 51 -24.40 -16.03 -5.91
C ILE A 51 -23.42 -16.23 -4.73
N SER A 52 -22.20 -16.69 -5.02
CA SER A 52 -21.23 -16.99 -3.97
C SER A 52 -20.64 -15.70 -3.37
N PRO A 53 -20.29 -15.67 -2.08
CA PRO A 53 -19.62 -14.53 -1.48
C PRO A 53 -18.22 -14.34 -2.10
N PRO A 54 -17.76 -13.09 -2.33
CA PRO A 54 -16.49 -12.80 -2.98
C PRO A 54 -15.26 -13.12 -2.10
N SER A 55 -15.47 -13.49 -0.84
CA SER A 55 -14.43 -13.78 0.15
C SER A 55 -14.77 -15.05 0.90
N PRO A 56 -13.84 -16.03 1.01
CA PRO A 56 -14.06 -17.24 1.77
C PRO A 56 -14.09 -16.95 3.28
N CYS A 57 -14.81 -17.77 4.04
CA CYS A 57 -14.73 -17.79 5.49
C CYS A 57 -13.28 -18.06 5.93
N ARG A 58 -12.74 -17.24 6.84
CA ARG A 58 -11.37 -17.42 7.36
C ARG A 58 -11.41 -18.30 8.62
N PRO A 59 -10.51 -19.29 8.76
CA PRO A 59 -10.44 -20.10 9.98
C PRO A 59 -9.90 -19.27 11.14
N THR A 60 -10.34 -19.59 12.36
CA THR A 60 -9.71 -19.08 13.59
C THR A 60 -8.41 -19.85 13.85
N CYS A 61 -7.29 -19.16 13.88
CA CYS A 61 -6.01 -19.73 14.31
C CYS A 61 -5.84 -19.52 15.81
N SER A 62 -5.69 -20.60 16.59
CA SER A 62 -5.21 -20.55 17.97
C SER A 62 -3.70 -20.31 17.98
N GLY A 63 -3.24 -19.29 18.69
CA GLY A 63 -1.81 -19.02 18.93
C GLY A 63 -1.24 -19.88 20.05
#